data_AF-A0A7W6K6N8-F1
#
_entry.id   AF-A0A7W6K6N8-F1
#
_cell.length_a   1.000
_cell.length_b   1.000
_cell.length_c   1.000
_cell.angle_alpha   90.00
_cell.angle_beta   90.00
_cell.angle_gamma   90.00
#
_symmetry.space_group_name_H-M   'P 1'
#
loop_
_entity.id
_entity.type
_entity.pdbx_description
1 polymer ?
#
loop_
_entity_poly.entity_id
_entity_poly.type
_entity_poly.pdbx_seq_one_letter_code
_entity_poly.pdbx_strand_id
1 'polypeptide(L)'
;MRIIIILIMVSLTSYGCSPTERNNDHMGLFNKLFGKKDNPNRSDNKTENIDYKNKLLATKAFYPFDRWRQNYDNGLTQYTAENCNKVKKVFDDLISSLIEIGANAGEEQKKQLFKTAILKTNQLNEEIDGLIETGEREDLCSLTNKITIACGLNPAKYGEGEGLASEWREW
;
A
#
# COMPACT_ATOMS: atom_id res chain seq x y z
N MET A 1 9.24 53.96 -63.57
CA MET A 1 10.41 54.64 -64.18
C MET A 1 11.57 53.64 -64.17
N ARG A 2 12.21 53.44 -65.32
CA ARG A 2 13.55 52.83 -65.54
C ARG A 2 13.71 51.33 -65.20
N ILE A 3 13.85 50.40 -66.17
CA ILE A 3 14.87 50.19 -67.23
C ILE A 3 15.97 49.19 -66.76
N ILE A 4 16.23 48.20 -67.62
CA ILE A 4 17.50 47.45 -67.86
C ILE A 4 17.84 46.28 -66.93
N ILE A 5 18.39 45.15 -67.38
CA ILE A 5 18.57 44.43 -68.68
C ILE A 5 19.33 43.13 -68.25
N ILE A 6 18.88 41.98 -68.76
CA ILE A 6 19.63 40.88 -69.41
C ILE A 6 20.97 40.35 -68.81
N LEU A 7 21.06 39.01 -68.82
CA LEU A 7 22.17 38.10 -69.23
C LEU A 7 22.41 37.02 -68.16
N ILE A 8 21.88 35.80 -68.32
CA ILE A 8 22.38 34.68 -69.15
C ILE A 8 23.82 34.30 -68.80
N MET A 9 23.97 33.10 -68.23
CA MET A 9 25.03 32.09 -68.45
C MET A 9 24.50 30.82 -67.74
N VAL A 10 23.99 29.78 -68.43
CA VAL A 10 24.74 28.73 -69.16
C VAL A 10 25.85 28.18 -68.24
N SER A 11 25.89 26.92 -67.82
CA SER A 11 25.64 25.68 -68.56
C SER A 11 25.63 24.48 -67.61
N LEU A 12 24.87 23.45 -68.02
CA LEU A 12 25.22 22.03 -68.05
C LEU A 12 26.37 21.56 -67.16
N THR A 13 26.19 20.53 -66.35
CA THR A 13 26.34 19.13 -66.79
C THR A 13 26.15 18.26 -65.54
N SER A 14 25.83 16.96 -65.54
CA SER A 14 25.19 16.03 -66.45
C SER A 14 25.42 14.64 -65.83
N TYR A 15 24.48 13.72 -65.98
CA TYR A 15 24.60 12.25 -65.80
C TYR A 15 25.07 11.78 -64.40
N GLY A 16 24.25 11.10 -63.60
CA GLY A 16 23.51 9.89 -63.95
C GLY A 16 24.32 8.68 -63.48
N CYS A 17 23.82 7.93 -62.51
CA CYS A 17 23.90 6.47 -62.49
C CYS A 17 22.98 5.92 -61.39
N SER A 18 22.13 4.98 -61.79
CA SER A 18 21.23 4.16 -60.98
C SER A 18 21.99 2.91 -60.48
N PRO A 19 21.34 1.88 -59.95
CA PRO A 19 20.67 1.71 -58.67
C PRO A 19 21.38 0.63 -57.82
N THR A 20 20.92 0.36 -56.59
CA THR A 20 20.85 -1.04 -56.08
C THR A 20 19.97 -1.12 -54.84
N GLU A 21 19.01 -2.03 -54.89
CA GLU A 21 18.21 -2.53 -53.76
C GLU A 21 19.10 -3.07 -52.64
N ARG A 22 18.63 -2.95 -51.38
CA ARG A 22 18.78 -4.04 -50.40
C ARG A 22 17.92 -3.85 -49.14
N ASN A 23 17.02 -4.82 -48.98
CA ASN A 23 16.73 -5.62 -47.79
C ASN A 23 16.36 -4.95 -46.45
N ASN A 24 15.13 -5.26 -46.04
CA ASN A 24 14.53 -5.02 -44.73
C ASN A 24 15.06 -5.99 -43.65
N ASP A 25 16.38 -6.03 -43.43
CA ASP A 25 16.98 -6.92 -42.43
C ASP A 25 17.21 -6.22 -41.07
N HIS A 26 16.85 -4.94 -40.97
CA HIS A 26 17.22 -4.09 -39.84
C HIS A 26 16.23 -4.10 -38.65
N MET A 27 15.13 -4.87 -38.72
CA MET A 27 14.17 -4.99 -37.62
C MET A 27 14.46 -6.16 -36.66
N GLY A 28 15.34 -7.10 -37.02
CA GLY A 28 15.68 -8.26 -36.17
C GLY A 28 16.84 -8.03 -35.19
N LEU A 29 17.78 -7.14 -35.52
CA LEU A 29 18.96 -6.89 -34.69
C LEU A 29 18.67 -5.90 -33.56
N PHE A 30 17.80 -4.91 -33.80
CA PHE A 30 17.42 -3.91 -32.79
C PHE A 30 16.65 -4.52 -31.61
N ASN A 31 15.73 -5.46 -31.84
CA ASN A 31 15.05 -6.19 -30.76
C ASN A 31 15.96 -7.18 -30.02
N LYS A 32 17.05 -7.65 -30.65
CA LYS A 32 18.05 -8.52 -30.02
C LYS A 32 19.07 -7.74 -29.19
N LEU A 33 19.37 -6.49 -29.57
CA LEU A 33 20.30 -5.60 -28.87
C LEU A 33 19.63 -4.69 -27.83
N PHE A 34 18.36 -4.35 -28.03
CA PHE A 34 17.58 -3.45 -27.19
C PHE A 34 16.24 -4.06 -26.74
N GLY A 35 16.16 -5.38 -26.73
CA GLY A 35 15.07 -6.13 -26.10
C GLY A 35 14.80 -5.53 -24.72
N LYS A 36 13.59 -5.01 -24.57
CA LYS A 36 13.06 -4.31 -23.40
C LYS A 36 13.56 -5.02 -22.14
N LYS A 37 14.44 -4.34 -21.39
CA LYS A 37 14.84 -4.81 -20.07
C LYS A 37 13.61 -4.61 -19.19
N ASP A 38 12.73 -5.60 -19.15
CA ASP A 38 11.70 -5.67 -18.14
C ASP A 38 12.44 -5.54 -16.81
N ASN A 39 12.19 -4.45 -16.08
CA ASN A 39 12.82 -4.23 -14.79
C ASN A 39 12.41 -5.40 -13.89
N PRO A 40 13.32 -6.30 -13.50
CA PRO A 40 12.97 -7.50 -12.73
C PRO A 40 12.26 -7.13 -11.42
N ASN A 41 12.53 -5.94 -10.88
CA ASN A 41 11.92 -5.43 -9.65
C ASN A 41 10.44 -5.03 -9.76
N ARG A 42 9.89 -4.85 -10.98
CA ARG A 42 8.51 -4.34 -11.16
C ARG A 42 7.44 -5.42 -10.98
N SER A 43 7.76 -6.66 -11.36
CA SER A 43 6.91 -7.84 -11.17
C SER A 43 6.81 -8.22 -9.69
N ASP A 44 7.96 -8.22 -9.02
CA ASP A 44 8.12 -8.76 -7.68
C ASP A 44 7.47 -7.84 -6.64
N ASN A 45 7.66 -6.52 -6.76
CA ASN A 45 7.05 -5.52 -5.88
C ASN A 45 5.50 -5.51 -5.98
N LYS A 46 4.94 -5.74 -7.17
CA LYS A 46 3.48 -5.83 -7.35
C LYS A 46 2.93 -7.08 -6.65
N THR A 47 3.61 -8.21 -6.79
CA THR A 47 3.21 -9.48 -6.17
C THR A 47 3.33 -9.42 -4.65
N GLU A 48 4.42 -8.84 -4.14
CA GLU A 48 4.64 -8.59 -2.71
C GLU A 48 3.56 -7.69 -2.11
N ASN A 49 3.18 -6.60 -2.77
CA ASN A 49 2.10 -5.73 -2.26
C ASN A 49 0.71 -6.40 -2.31
N ILE A 50 0.45 -7.27 -3.28
CA ILE A 50 -0.80 -8.06 -3.31
C ILE A 50 -0.83 -9.03 -2.11
N ASP A 51 0.27 -9.75 -1.87
CA ASP A 51 0.39 -10.67 -0.73
C ASP A 51 0.27 -9.92 0.62
N TYR A 52 1.00 -8.80 0.77
CA TYR A 52 0.92 -7.92 1.93
C TYR A 52 -0.51 -7.43 2.19
N LYS A 53 -1.19 -6.95 1.16
CA LYS A 53 -2.60 -6.54 1.26
C LYS A 53 -3.49 -7.71 1.69
N ASN A 54 -3.32 -8.89 1.10
CA ASN A 54 -4.14 -10.06 1.41
C ASN A 54 -3.92 -10.52 2.86
N LYS A 55 -2.67 -10.54 3.34
CA LYS A 55 -2.33 -10.84 4.74
C LYS A 55 -3.02 -9.87 5.69
N LEU A 56 -2.97 -8.56 5.41
CA LEU A 56 -3.66 -7.55 6.20
C LEU A 56 -5.18 -7.73 6.20
N LEU A 57 -5.79 -7.95 5.03
CA LEU A 57 -7.24 -8.17 4.95
C LEU A 57 -7.68 -9.45 5.65
N ALA A 58 -6.86 -10.50 5.63
CA ALA A 58 -7.14 -11.76 6.34
C ALA A 58 -7.25 -11.56 7.85
N THR A 59 -6.61 -10.54 8.43
CA THR A 59 -6.70 -10.26 9.87
C THR A 59 -8.12 -9.88 10.32
N LYS A 60 -8.98 -9.43 9.40
CA LYS A 60 -10.39 -9.09 9.71
C LYS A 60 -11.20 -10.28 10.20
N ALA A 61 -10.78 -11.52 9.88
CA ALA A 61 -11.39 -12.73 10.40
C ALA A 61 -11.25 -12.88 11.94
N PHE A 62 -10.36 -12.10 12.57
CA PHE A 62 -10.13 -12.10 14.01
C PHE A 62 -10.79 -10.92 14.73
N TYR A 63 -11.65 -10.17 14.05
CA TYR A 63 -12.36 -9.06 14.68
C TYR A 63 -13.29 -9.56 15.80
N PRO A 64 -13.20 -8.99 17.02
CA PRO A 64 -14.03 -9.42 18.15
C PRO A 64 -15.40 -8.73 18.17
N PHE A 65 -15.63 -7.73 17.31
CA PHE A 65 -16.71 -6.75 17.45
C PHE A 65 -18.13 -7.34 17.29
N ASP A 66 -18.29 -8.39 16.50
CA ASP A 66 -19.58 -9.10 16.39
C ASP A 66 -19.91 -9.85 17.68
N ARG A 67 -18.89 -10.46 18.33
CA ARG A 67 -19.05 -11.10 19.64
C ARG A 67 -19.35 -10.07 20.73
N TRP A 68 -18.67 -8.93 20.74
CA TRP A 68 -18.98 -7.85 21.69
C TRP A 68 -20.44 -7.41 21.55
N ARG A 69 -20.89 -7.21 20.31
CA ARG A 69 -22.30 -6.85 20.02
C ARG A 69 -23.31 -7.86 20.54
N GLN A 70 -23.00 -9.16 20.48
CA GLN A 70 -23.89 -10.21 21.03
C GLN A 70 -24.13 -10.05 22.53
N ASN A 71 -23.21 -9.41 23.27
CA ASN A 71 -23.40 -9.17 24.71
C ASN A 71 -24.34 -8.01 25.03
N TYR A 72 -24.76 -7.21 24.02
CA TYR A 72 -25.78 -6.19 24.22
C TYR A 72 -27.07 -6.78 24.80
N ASP A 73 -27.53 -7.90 24.23
CA ASP A 73 -28.73 -8.60 24.67
C ASP A 73 -28.58 -9.25 26.06
N ASN A 74 -27.33 -9.39 26.55
CA ASN A 74 -26.99 -9.87 27.89
C ASN A 74 -26.88 -8.73 28.93
N GLY A 75 -27.28 -7.51 28.56
CA GLY A 75 -27.27 -6.34 29.45
C GLY A 75 -26.01 -5.49 29.38
N LEU A 76 -25.03 -5.82 28.53
CA LEU A 76 -23.86 -4.97 28.27
C LEU A 76 -24.22 -3.89 27.24
N THR A 77 -24.99 -2.89 27.68
CA THR A 77 -25.59 -1.86 26.84
C THR A 77 -24.57 -0.94 26.14
N GLN A 78 -23.31 -0.93 26.59
CA GLN A 78 -22.22 -0.22 25.89
C GLN A 78 -21.95 -0.80 24.50
N TYR A 79 -22.26 -2.08 24.25
CA TYR A 79 -22.02 -2.76 22.97
C TYR A 79 -23.15 -2.58 21.96
N THR A 80 -23.66 -1.35 21.84
CA THR A 80 -24.54 -1.00 20.73
C THR A 80 -23.86 -1.28 19.38
N ALA A 81 -24.67 -1.51 18.34
CA ALA A 81 -24.14 -1.65 16.99
C ALA A 81 -23.29 -0.45 16.57
N GLU A 82 -23.69 0.77 16.98
CA GLU A 82 -22.95 2.00 16.74
C GLU A 82 -21.57 1.98 17.39
N ASN A 83 -21.48 1.69 18.69
CA ASN A 83 -20.23 1.70 19.44
C ASN A 83 -19.25 0.64 18.93
N CYS A 84 -19.71 -0.59 18.72
CA CYS A 84 -18.88 -1.63 18.13
C CYS A 84 -18.40 -1.25 16.71
N ASN A 85 -19.24 -0.58 15.92
CA ASN A 85 -18.84 -0.11 14.58
C ASN A 85 -17.80 1.02 14.64
N LYS A 86 -17.83 1.90 15.66
CA LYS A 86 -16.79 2.92 15.86
C LYS A 86 -15.43 2.28 16.09
N VAL A 87 -15.33 1.30 17.00
CA VAL A 87 -14.06 0.58 17.26
C VAL A 87 -13.63 -0.21 16.02
N LYS A 88 -14.55 -0.94 15.38
CA LYS A 88 -14.27 -1.66 14.13
C LYS A 88 -13.68 -0.74 13.06
N LYS A 89 -14.25 0.47 12.91
CA LYS A 89 -13.80 1.45 11.94
C LYS A 89 -12.35 1.88 12.20
N VAL A 90 -11.94 2.05 13.46
CA VAL A 90 -10.55 2.39 13.80
C VAL A 90 -9.57 1.35 13.26
N PHE A 91 -9.87 0.06 13.41
CA PHE A 91 -9.02 -1.03 12.89
C PHE A 91 -9.12 -1.20 11.37
N ASP A 92 -10.30 -0.95 10.77
CA ASP A 92 -10.44 -0.89 9.32
C ASP A 92 -9.60 0.23 8.69
N ASP A 93 -9.56 1.40 9.34
CA ASP A 93 -8.75 2.54 8.91
C ASP A 93 -7.26 2.24 9.07
N LEU A 94 -6.84 1.61 10.19
CA LEU A 94 -5.46 1.13 10.37
C LEU A 94 -5.02 0.19 9.25
N ILE A 95 -5.81 -0.84 8.95
CA ILE A 95 -5.52 -1.81 7.88
C ILE A 95 -5.44 -1.10 6.53
N SER A 96 -6.36 -0.18 6.25
CA SER A 96 -6.39 0.56 4.99
C SER A 96 -5.15 1.44 4.83
N SER A 97 -4.75 2.17 5.87
CA SER A 97 -3.53 2.98 5.85
C SER A 97 -2.27 2.13 5.74
N LEU A 98 -2.22 0.96 6.38
CA LEU A 98 -1.09 0.03 6.23
C LEU A 98 -0.97 -0.48 4.78
N ILE A 99 -2.10 -0.81 4.14
CA ILE A 99 -2.15 -1.19 2.71
C ILE A 99 -1.66 -0.04 1.82
N GLU A 100 -2.09 1.19 2.11
CA GLU A 100 -1.77 2.38 1.33
C GLU A 100 -0.27 2.70 1.35
N ILE A 101 0.38 2.63 2.52
CA ILE A 101 1.83 2.86 2.62
C ILE A 101 2.67 1.70 2.04
N GLY A 102 2.06 0.52 1.89
CA GLY A 102 2.64 -0.65 1.23
C GLY A 102 3.68 -1.43 2.06
N ALA A 103 4.08 -2.58 1.51
CA ALA A 103 4.95 -3.54 2.20
C ALA A 103 6.32 -2.96 2.59
N ASN A 104 6.85 -2.10 1.72
CA ASN A 104 8.19 -1.51 1.82
C ASN A 104 8.28 -0.27 2.72
N ALA A 105 7.17 0.16 3.33
CA ALA A 105 7.19 1.26 4.29
C ALA A 105 8.05 0.93 5.52
N GLY A 106 8.71 1.95 6.07
CA GLY A 106 9.59 1.81 7.23
C GLY A 106 8.85 1.39 8.49
N GLU A 107 9.56 0.74 9.41
CA GLU A 107 9.04 0.28 10.70
C GLU A 107 8.35 1.40 11.50
N GLU A 108 9.00 2.56 11.62
CA GLU A 108 8.43 3.70 12.35
C GLU A 108 7.16 4.25 11.70
N GLN A 109 7.06 4.27 10.37
CA GLN A 109 5.82 4.70 9.69
C GLN A 109 4.65 3.77 10.03
N LYS A 110 4.89 2.46 10.01
CA LYS A 110 3.89 1.46 10.40
C LYS A 110 3.51 1.62 11.87
N LYS A 111 4.49 1.78 12.78
CA LYS A 111 4.25 1.99 14.22
C LYS A 111 3.41 3.23 14.50
N GLN A 112 3.62 4.34 13.80
CA GLN A 112 2.79 5.54 13.97
C GLN A 112 1.32 5.33 13.58
N LEU A 113 1.03 4.48 12.59
CA LEU A 113 -0.34 4.10 12.28
C LEU A 113 -0.98 3.29 13.42
N PHE A 114 -0.25 2.33 14.01
CA PHE A 114 -0.72 1.62 15.20
C PHE A 114 -1.00 2.57 16.36
N LYS A 115 -0.05 3.45 16.69
CA LYS A 115 -0.23 4.45 17.75
C LYS A 115 -1.48 5.29 17.51
N THR A 116 -1.71 5.75 16.28
CA THR A 116 -2.91 6.52 15.92
C THR A 116 -4.20 5.73 16.15
N ALA A 117 -4.22 4.44 15.80
CA ALA A 117 -5.37 3.58 16.02
C ALA A 117 -5.64 3.32 17.51
N ILE A 118 -4.58 3.07 18.29
CA ILE A 118 -4.68 2.85 19.73
C ILE A 118 -5.18 4.11 20.46
N LEU A 119 -4.64 5.29 20.14
CA LEU A 119 -5.10 6.54 20.73
C LEU A 119 -6.58 6.84 20.43
N LYS A 120 -7.03 6.59 19.19
CA LYS A 120 -8.46 6.70 18.84
C LYS A 120 -9.32 5.71 19.62
N THR A 121 -8.81 4.50 19.85
CA THR A 121 -9.50 3.48 20.64
C THR A 121 -9.60 3.87 22.11
N ASN A 122 -8.53 4.45 22.68
CA ASN A 122 -8.54 5.02 24.03
C ASN A 122 -9.56 6.15 24.16
N GLN A 123 -9.61 7.06 23.19
CA GLN A 123 -10.61 8.14 23.17
C GLN A 123 -12.05 7.58 23.15
N LEU A 124 -12.32 6.56 22.33
CA LEU A 124 -13.64 5.92 22.33
C LEU A 124 -13.98 5.29 23.68
N ASN A 125 -12.99 4.76 24.40
CA ASN A 125 -13.17 4.21 25.74
C ASN A 125 -13.43 5.29 26.81
N GLU A 126 -12.88 6.49 26.64
CA GLU A 126 -13.20 7.63 27.49
C GLU A 126 -14.62 8.15 27.22
N GLU A 127 -15.08 8.08 25.97
CA GLU A 127 -16.42 8.55 25.55
C GLU A 127 -17.54 7.55 25.88
N ILE A 128 -17.22 6.25 25.93
CA ILE A 128 -18.19 5.17 26.11
C ILE A 128 -17.83 4.39 27.38
N ASP A 129 -18.60 4.61 28.44
CA ASP A 129 -18.39 3.95 29.74
C ASP A 129 -18.37 2.41 29.61
N GLY A 130 -17.37 1.78 30.21
CA GLY A 130 -17.18 0.33 30.20
C GLY A 130 -16.90 -0.30 28.83
N LEU A 131 -16.44 0.47 27.82
CA LEU A 131 -16.17 -0.06 26.48
C LEU A 131 -15.01 -1.06 26.44
N ILE A 132 -13.95 -0.83 27.20
CA ILE A 132 -12.75 -1.66 27.24
C ILE A 132 -12.46 -2.08 28.68
N GLU A 133 -12.84 -3.31 29.01
CA GLU A 133 -12.46 -3.99 30.24
C GLU A 133 -11.30 -4.97 29.97
N THR A 134 -11.08 -5.91 30.90
CA THR A 134 -9.96 -6.87 30.78
C THR A 134 -10.09 -7.76 29.54
N GLY A 135 -11.28 -8.31 29.26
CA GLY A 135 -11.48 -9.21 28.13
C GLY A 135 -11.32 -8.52 26.77
N GLU A 136 -11.85 -7.31 26.65
CA GLU A 136 -11.74 -6.49 25.45
C GLU A 136 -10.31 -6.05 25.21
N ARG A 137 -9.57 -5.72 26.28
CA ARG A 137 -8.13 -5.43 26.16
C ARG A 137 -7.36 -6.63 25.61
N GLU A 138 -7.63 -7.84 26.10
CA GLU A 138 -6.99 -9.07 25.60
C GLU A 138 -7.31 -9.31 24.11
N ASP A 139 -8.57 -9.11 23.72
CA ASP A 139 -9.00 -9.20 22.32
C ASP A 139 -8.26 -8.21 21.41
N LEU A 140 -8.19 -6.94 21.83
CA LEU A 140 -7.54 -5.90 21.06
C LEU A 140 -6.02 -6.09 20.99
N CYS A 141 -5.39 -6.57 22.07
CA CYS A 141 -3.98 -6.96 22.05
C CYS A 141 -3.72 -8.11 21.06
N SER A 142 -4.55 -9.15 21.10
CA SER A 142 -4.47 -10.29 20.18
C SER A 142 -4.65 -9.86 18.72
N LEU A 143 -5.64 -9.00 18.43
CA LEU A 143 -5.86 -8.45 17.10
C LEU A 143 -4.66 -7.60 16.64
N THR A 144 -4.16 -6.73 17.51
CA THR A 144 -3.00 -5.87 17.23
C THR A 144 -1.78 -6.69 16.84
N ASN A 145 -1.45 -7.74 17.62
CA ASN A 145 -0.32 -8.62 17.32
C ASN A 145 -0.47 -9.36 15.98
N LYS A 146 -1.69 -9.77 15.61
CA LYS A 146 -1.95 -10.38 14.28
C LYS A 146 -1.71 -9.39 13.15
N ILE A 147 -2.13 -8.13 13.32
CA ILE A 147 -1.89 -7.07 12.34
C ILE A 147 -0.40 -6.73 12.26
N THR A 148 0.31 -6.70 13.40
CA THR A 148 1.77 -6.50 13.47
C THR A 148 2.51 -7.53 12.61
N ILE A 149 2.17 -8.82 12.76
CA ILE A 149 2.76 -9.88 11.95
C ILE A 149 2.38 -9.71 10.48
N ALA A 150 1.11 -9.44 10.19
CA ALA A 150 0.62 -9.29 8.82
C ALA A 150 1.28 -8.14 8.06
N CYS A 151 1.64 -7.04 8.75
CA CYS A 151 2.34 -5.91 8.15
C CYS A 151 3.88 -6.08 8.09
N GLY A 152 4.39 -7.25 8.45
CA GLY A 152 5.81 -7.61 8.36
C GLY A 152 6.66 -7.03 9.49
N LEU A 153 6.06 -6.54 10.57
CA LEU A 153 6.80 -6.19 11.78
C LEU A 153 7.09 -7.46 12.60
N ASN A 154 8.19 -7.45 13.35
CA ASN A 154 8.54 -8.55 14.24
C ASN A 154 8.05 -8.24 15.66
N PRO A 155 7.04 -8.96 16.19
CA PRO A 155 6.56 -8.76 17.56
C PRO A 155 7.67 -8.86 18.62
N ALA A 156 8.69 -9.69 18.39
CA ALA A 156 9.78 -9.90 19.34
C ALA A 156 10.63 -8.64 19.64
N LYS A 157 10.46 -7.57 18.84
CA LYS A 157 11.12 -6.29 19.05
C LYS A 157 10.43 -5.38 20.07
N TYR A 158 9.22 -5.71 20.50
CA TYR A 158 8.38 -4.85 21.34
C TYR A 158 8.03 -5.55 22.65
N GLY A 159 7.99 -4.78 23.75
CA GLY A 159 7.60 -5.28 25.08
C GLY A 159 8.26 -6.58 25.49
N GLU A 160 9.59 -6.70 25.33
CA GLU A 160 10.35 -7.90 25.70
C GLU A 160 9.89 -9.20 25.00
N GLY A 161 9.16 -9.10 23.89
CA GLY A 161 8.64 -10.26 23.17
C GLY A 161 7.12 -10.33 23.08
N GLU A 162 6.42 -9.52 23.87
CA GLU A 162 4.95 -9.53 23.98
C GLU A 162 4.23 -8.93 22.76
N GLY A 163 4.99 -8.28 21.88
CA GLY A 163 4.47 -7.70 20.64
C GLY A 163 4.04 -6.25 20.78
N LEU A 164 3.68 -5.63 19.66
CA LEU A 164 3.48 -4.17 19.59
C LEU A 164 2.34 -3.67 20.50
N ALA A 165 1.42 -4.57 20.89
CA ALA A 165 0.38 -4.25 21.85
C ALA A 165 0.91 -3.89 23.26
N SER A 166 2.13 -4.29 23.61
CA SER A 166 2.78 -3.91 24.88
C SER A 166 2.99 -2.40 25.00
N GLU A 167 3.23 -1.73 23.86
CA GLU A 167 3.49 -0.30 23.77
C GLU A 167 2.25 0.54 24.06
N TRP A 168 1.07 -0.07 24.11
CA TRP A 168 -0.20 0.61 24.38
C TRP A 168 -0.14 1.43 25.66
N ARG A 169 0.48 0.90 26.74
CA ARG A 169 0.55 1.60 28.02
C ARG A 169 1.34 2.91 27.95
N GLU A 170 2.26 3.02 27.00
CA GLU A 170 3.14 4.17 26.80
C GLU A 170 2.57 5.17 25.78
N TRP A 171 1.40 4.89 25.19
CA TRP A 171 0.75 5.72 24.18
C TRP A 171 -0.52 6.38 24.72
#